data_AF-A0A9E0UY73-F1
#
_entry.id   AF-A0A9E0UY73-F1
#
_cell.length_a   1.000
_cell.length_b   1.000
_cell.length_c   1.000
_cell.angle_alpha   90.00
_cell.angle_beta   90.00
_cell.angle_gamma   90.00
#
_symmetry.space_group_name_H-M   'P 1'
#
loop_
_entity.id
_entity.type
_entity.pdbx_description
1 polymer ?
#
loop_
_entity_poly.entity_id
_entity_poly.type
_entity_poly.pdbx_seq_one_letter_code
_entity_poly.pdbx_strand_id
1 'polypeptide(L)'
;MNKIYILAVIFLAATLYSCTSPEEKWISDYKQVKCDSVKLSEKIEEEIKKDLKDTLAAKETLEKDLKQLTAPDEKKLAGFNDALKKSDADFDKKIDEAKAELKKAKGKEEEKAANKKIDGLIFQKSEAGKDIGQKIFVTKNEMNKKAAVKSLKEEIKSKEKFIKEKTEDRRSKYKGEIKRLQNKLLELQKDKPKKLEEEAFKKQIEAIDKAPCN
;
A
#
# COMPACT_ATOMS: atom_id res chain seq x y z
N MET A 1 -25.85 -45.72 55.05
CA MET A 1 -25.49 -44.30 55.13
C MET A 1 -24.25 -44.01 54.28
N ASN A 2 -24.33 -44.13 52.95
CA ASN A 2 -23.19 -43.87 52.04
C ASN A 2 -23.60 -43.27 50.68
N LYS A 3 -24.88 -42.92 50.49
CA LYS A 3 -25.39 -42.32 49.24
C LYS A 3 -25.65 -40.81 49.33
N ILE A 4 -25.61 -40.22 50.53
CA ILE A 4 -25.82 -38.78 50.74
C ILE A 4 -24.52 -37.99 50.54
N TYR A 5 -23.36 -38.58 50.85
CA TYR A 5 -22.05 -37.92 50.69
C TYR A 5 -21.63 -37.71 49.23
N ILE A 6 -22.03 -38.58 48.31
CA ILE A 6 -21.66 -38.45 46.88
C ILE A 6 -22.45 -37.32 46.20
N LEU A 7 -23.71 -37.10 46.59
CA LEU A 7 -24.51 -35.97 46.08
C LEU A 7 -24.05 -34.63 46.64
N ALA A 8 -23.56 -34.59 47.89
CA ALA A 8 -23.01 -33.37 48.49
C ALA A 8 -21.68 -32.93 47.86
N VAL A 9 -20.81 -33.86 47.46
CA VAL A 9 -19.54 -33.54 46.79
C VAL A 9 -19.74 -33.07 45.35
N ILE A 10 -20.77 -33.56 44.65
CA ILE A 10 -21.10 -33.10 43.29
C ILE A 10 -21.77 -31.71 43.32
N PHE A 11 -22.59 -31.40 44.33
CA PHE A 11 -23.16 -30.05 44.50
C PHE A 11 -22.11 -29.01 44.90
N LEU A 12 -21.09 -29.37 45.67
CA LEU A 12 -19.95 -28.48 46.00
C LEU A 12 -18.99 -28.26 44.81
N ALA A 13 -18.88 -29.22 43.88
CA ALA A 13 -18.11 -29.05 42.65
C ALA A 13 -18.85 -28.18 41.61
N ALA A 14 -20.19 -28.16 41.63
CA ALA A 14 -21.01 -27.32 40.75
C ALA A 14 -21.04 -25.83 41.18
N THR A 15 -20.76 -25.51 42.44
CA THR A 15 -20.69 -24.12 42.93
C THR A 15 -19.32 -23.46 42.77
N LEU A 16 -18.29 -24.19 42.35
CA LEU A 16 -16.96 -23.63 42.05
C LEU A 16 -16.79 -23.21 40.58
N TYR A 17 -17.81 -23.40 39.73
CA TYR A 17 -17.80 -23.03 38.31
C TYR A 17 -18.55 -21.74 37.98
N SER A 18 -18.89 -20.92 38.98
CA SER A 18 -19.55 -19.64 38.75
C SER A 18 -18.85 -18.52 39.52
N CYS A 19 -17.67 -18.15 39.05
CA CYS A 19 -17.07 -16.82 39.22
C CYS A 19 -15.80 -16.71 38.36
N THR A 20 -15.90 -16.90 37.04
CA THR A 20 -14.88 -16.31 36.15
C THR A 20 -14.88 -14.81 36.44
N SER A 21 -13.70 -14.27 36.75
CA SER A 21 -13.57 -12.85 37.04
C SER A 21 -14.11 -12.03 35.86
N PRO A 22 -14.68 -10.83 36.11
CA PRO A 22 -15.11 -9.93 35.02
C PRO A 22 -14.01 -9.73 33.97
N GLU A 23 -12.75 -9.70 34.40
CA GLU A 23 -11.55 -9.60 33.58
C GLU A 23 -11.35 -10.82 32.68
N GLU A 24 -11.40 -12.04 33.21
CA GLU A 24 -11.25 -13.28 32.43
C GLU A 24 -12.41 -13.48 31.45
N LYS A 25 -13.63 -13.16 31.87
CA LYS A 25 -14.81 -13.19 30.98
C LYS A 25 -14.62 -12.20 29.83
N TRP A 26 -14.21 -10.97 30.14
CA TRP A 26 -13.95 -9.95 29.13
C TRP A 26 -12.87 -10.39 28.14
N ILE A 27 -11.77 -10.97 28.63
CA ILE A 27 -10.65 -11.46 27.80
C ILE A 27 -11.11 -12.59 26.87
N SER A 28 -11.92 -13.52 27.39
CA SER A 28 -12.50 -14.61 26.60
C SER A 28 -13.43 -14.06 25.50
N ASP A 29 -14.33 -13.15 25.86
CA ASP A 29 -15.27 -12.54 24.91
C ASP A 29 -14.55 -11.69 23.86
N TYR A 30 -13.51 -10.93 24.26
CA TYR A 30 -12.65 -10.18 23.36
C TYR A 30 -11.93 -11.09 22.36
N LYS A 31 -11.31 -12.17 22.84
CA LYS A 31 -10.65 -13.17 21.98
C LYS A 31 -11.64 -13.77 20.98
N GLN A 32 -12.85 -14.12 21.42
CA GLN A 32 -13.87 -14.68 20.56
C GLN A 32 -14.31 -13.68 19.47
N VAL A 33 -14.65 -12.44 19.84
CA VAL A 33 -15.08 -11.41 18.89
C VAL A 33 -13.97 -11.06 17.91
N LYS A 34 -12.71 -11.00 18.36
CA LYS A 34 -11.55 -10.84 17.49
C LYS A 34 -11.49 -11.96 16.46
N CYS A 35 -11.55 -13.21 16.90
CA CYS A 35 -11.42 -14.36 16.01
C CYS A 35 -12.60 -14.56 15.07
N ASP A 36 -13.83 -14.30 15.53
CA ASP A 36 -15.01 -14.28 14.65
C ASP A 36 -14.86 -13.20 13.56
N SER A 37 -14.29 -12.03 13.90
CA SER A 37 -14.06 -10.95 12.93
C SER A 37 -13.00 -11.32 11.89
N VAL A 38 -11.91 -11.98 12.31
CA VAL A 38 -10.87 -12.46 11.40
C VAL A 38 -11.44 -13.54 10.48
N LYS A 39 -12.10 -14.57 11.03
CA LYS A 39 -12.70 -15.67 10.25
C LYS A 39 -13.73 -15.16 9.25
N LEU A 40 -14.55 -14.17 9.64
CA LEU A 40 -15.51 -13.53 8.73
C LEU A 40 -14.79 -12.78 7.60
N SER A 41 -13.73 -12.03 7.91
CA SER A 41 -12.93 -11.33 6.89
C SER A 41 -12.30 -12.30 5.90
N GLU A 42 -11.67 -13.37 6.39
CA GLU A 42 -11.08 -14.43 5.57
C GLU A 42 -12.12 -15.08 4.66
N LYS A 43 -13.29 -15.43 5.20
CA LYS A 43 -14.41 -15.98 4.42
C LYS A 43 -14.85 -15.03 3.30
N ILE A 44 -15.00 -13.74 3.61
CA ILE A 44 -15.38 -12.72 2.63
C ILE A 44 -14.30 -12.65 1.53
N GLU A 45 -13.02 -12.64 1.90
CA GLU A 45 -11.91 -12.59 0.94
C GLU A 45 -11.82 -13.84 0.06
N GLU A 46 -12.01 -15.03 0.62
CA GLU A 46 -12.04 -16.28 -0.14
C GLU A 46 -13.19 -16.30 -1.16
N GLU A 47 -14.39 -15.86 -0.75
CA GLU A 47 -15.52 -15.73 -1.67
C GLU A 47 -15.23 -14.71 -2.78
N ILE A 48 -14.64 -13.55 -2.45
CA ILE A 48 -14.23 -12.55 -3.45
C ILE A 48 -13.22 -13.16 -4.42
N LYS A 49 -12.18 -13.82 -3.92
CA LYS A 49 -11.14 -14.46 -4.74
C LYS A 49 -11.73 -15.52 -5.67
N LYS A 50 -12.69 -16.32 -5.17
CA LYS A 50 -13.38 -17.34 -5.96
C LYS A 50 -14.24 -16.71 -7.07
N ASP A 51 -15.05 -15.72 -6.72
CA ASP A 51 -15.96 -15.06 -7.67
C ASP A 51 -15.21 -14.28 -8.75
N LEU A 52 -14.07 -13.67 -8.39
CA LEU A 52 -13.32 -12.77 -9.27
C LEU A 52 -12.10 -13.43 -9.90
N LYS A 53 -11.87 -14.73 -9.69
CA LYS A 53 -10.70 -15.46 -10.17
C LYS A 53 -10.40 -15.18 -11.63
N ASP A 54 -11.38 -15.38 -12.50
CA ASP A 54 -11.18 -15.24 -13.95
C ASP A 54 -11.00 -13.78 -14.35
N THR A 55 -11.67 -12.85 -13.66
CA THR A 55 -11.52 -11.41 -13.92
C THR A 55 -10.15 -10.90 -13.50
N LEU A 56 -9.64 -11.38 -12.36
CA LEU A 56 -8.28 -11.06 -11.87
C LEU A 56 -7.23 -11.60 -12.83
N ALA A 57 -7.33 -12.86 -13.24
CA ALA A 57 -6.40 -13.46 -14.21
C ALA A 57 -6.43 -12.74 -15.57
N ALA A 58 -7.63 -12.38 -16.05
CA ALA A 58 -7.77 -11.59 -17.27
C ALA A 58 -7.13 -10.20 -17.12
N LYS A 59 -7.32 -9.54 -15.97
CA LYS A 59 -6.68 -8.24 -15.69
C LYS A 59 -5.15 -8.35 -15.68
N GLU A 60 -4.60 -9.35 -15.00
CA GLU A 60 -3.15 -9.59 -14.95
C GLU A 60 -2.55 -9.81 -16.35
N THR A 61 -3.29 -10.53 -17.21
CA THR A 61 -2.89 -10.74 -18.60
C THR A 61 -2.86 -9.43 -19.39
N LEU A 62 -3.91 -8.60 -19.28
CA LEU A 62 -3.94 -7.28 -19.93
C LEU A 62 -2.83 -6.35 -19.43
N GLU A 63 -2.53 -6.37 -18.13
CA GLU A 63 -1.42 -5.59 -17.56
C GLU A 63 -0.07 -6.04 -18.11
N LYS A 64 0.12 -7.36 -18.30
CA LYS A 64 1.32 -7.92 -18.91
C LYS A 64 1.43 -7.52 -20.39
N ASP A 65 0.34 -7.63 -21.14
CA ASP A 65 0.30 -7.26 -22.56
C ASP A 65 0.56 -5.76 -22.74
N LEU A 66 -0.02 -4.93 -21.87
CA LEU A 66 0.23 -3.49 -21.86
C LEU A 66 1.71 -3.18 -21.61
N LYS A 67 2.33 -3.82 -20.62
CA LYS A 67 3.78 -3.66 -20.34
C LYS A 67 4.63 -4.08 -21.52
N GLN A 68 4.31 -5.21 -22.16
CA GLN A 68 5.05 -5.67 -23.35
C GLN A 68 4.91 -4.68 -24.50
N LEU A 69 3.72 -4.11 -24.69
CA LEU A 69 3.43 -3.14 -25.74
C LEU A 69 4.13 -1.80 -25.52
N THR A 70 4.27 -1.35 -24.27
CA THR A 70 4.95 -0.08 -23.93
C THR A 70 6.45 -0.22 -23.74
N ALA A 71 6.97 -1.43 -23.48
CA ALA A 71 8.39 -1.67 -23.19
C ALA A 71 9.39 -1.04 -24.19
N PRO A 72 9.17 -1.07 -25.52
CA PRO A 72 10.09 -0.43 -26.46
C PRO A 72 10.16 1.09 -26.28
N ASP A 73 9.02 1.75 -26.03
CA ASP A 73 8.95 3.19 -25.83
C ASP A 73 9.47 3.58 -24.44
N GLU A 74 9.17 2.78 -23.41
CA GLU A 74 9.73 2.95 -22.06
C GLU A 74 11.26 2.85 -22.07
N LYS A 75 11.83 1.92 -22.85
CA LYS A 75 13.28 1.82 -23.04
C LYS A 75 13.86 3.06 -23.73
N LYS A 76 13.19 3.61 -24.74
CA LYS A 76 13.60 4.88 -25.37
C LYS A 76 13.54 6.04 -24.38
N LEU A 77 12.47 6.14 -23.60
CA LEU A 77 12.29 7.16 -22.57
C LEU A 77 13.39 7.07 -21.51
N ALA A 78 13.74 5.87 -21.05
CA ALA A 78 14.84 5.65 -20.14
C ALA A 78 16.17 6.14 -20.74
N GLY A 79 16.46 5.77 -22.00
CA GLY A 79 17.65 6.24 -22.70
C GLY A 79 17.72 7.76 -22.84
N PHE A 80 16.60 8.44 -23.13
CA PHE A 80 16.56 9.90 -23.18
C PHE A 80 16.74 10.54 -21.80
N ASN A 81 16.15 9.98 -20.75
CA ASN A 81 16.36 10.48 -19.38
C ASN A 81 17.83 10.33 -18.94
N ASP A 82 18.48 9.23 -19.28
CA ASP A 82 19.90 9.03 -18.98
C ASP A 82 20.78 9.98 -19.80
N ALA A 83 20.45 10.20 -21.08
CA ALA A 83 21.12 11.19 -21.91
C ALA A 83 20.96 12.61 -21.35
N LEU A 84 19.78 12.97 -20.83
CA LEU A 84 19.54 14.26 -20.18
C LEU A 84 20.42 14.43 -18.94
N LYS A 85 20.42 13.44 -18.03
CA LYS A 85 21.26 13.47 -16.82
C LYS A 85 22.75 13.58 -17.16
N LYS A 86 23.21 12.82 -18.16
CA LYS A 86 24.60 12.88 -18.60
C LYS A 86 24.95 14.24 -19.21
N SER A 87 24.09 14.76 -20.07
CA SER A 87 24.24 16.09 -20.66
C SER A 87 24.31 17.17 -19.56
N ASP A 88 23.42 17.11 -18.58
CA ASP A 88 23.41 18.05 -17.46
C ASP A 88 24.71 18.01 -16.68
N ALA A 89 25.20 16.81 -16.32
CA ALA A 89 26.45 16.64 -15.61
C ALA A 89 27.68 17.13 -16.42
N ASP A 90 27.72 16.86 -17.72
CA ASP A 90 28.80 17.29 -18.60
C ASP A 90 28.85 18.83 -18.72
N PHE A 91 27.68 19.49 -18.83
CA PHE A 91 27.61 20.95 -18.84
C PHE A 91 27.93 21.57 -17.49
N ASP A 92 27.45 21.00 -16.38
CA ASP A 92 27.76 21.50 -15.03
C ASP A 92 29.26 21.48 -14.77
N LYS A 93 29.95 20.40 -15.16
CA LYS A 93 31.40 20.32 -15.09
C LYS A 93 32.09 21.43 -15.90
N LYS A 94 31.68 21.66 -17.15
CA LYS A 94 32.25 22.72 -18.01
C LYS A 94 31.99 24.11 -17.45
N ILE A 95 30.82 24.34 -16.86
CA ILE A 95 30.45 25.61 -16.23
C ILE A 95 31.32 25.83 -14.99
N ASP A 96 31.56 24.80 -14.17
CA ASP A 96 32.40 24.91 -12.99
C ASP A 96 33.88 25.17 -13.35
N GLU A 97 34.39 24.54 -14.40
CA GLU A 97 35.71 24.85 -14.97
C GLU A 97 35.78 26.31 -15.43
N ALA A 98 34.78 26.81 -16.16
CA ALA A 98 34.72 28.20 -16.61
C ALA A 98 34.59 29.20 -15.44
N LYS A 99 33.85 28.84 -14.37
CA LYS A 99 33.80 29.64 -13.13
C LYS A 99 35.14 29.66 -12.40
N ALA A 100 35.91 28.58 -12.46
CA ALA A 100 37.26 28.55 -11.89
C ALA A 100 38.25 29.42 -12.68
N GLU A 101 38.11 29.48 -14.01
CA GLU A 101 38.84 30.43 -14.87
C GLU A 101 38.47 31.88 -14.55
N LEU A 102 37.18 32.18 -14.39
CA LEU A 102 36.70 33.50 -13.99
C LEU A 102 37.34 33.98 -12.67
N LYS A 103 37.46 33.10 -11.68
CA LYS A 103 38.14 33.41 -10.39
C LYS A 103 39.63 33.73 -10.53
N LYS A 104 40.26 33.32 -11.63
CA LYS A 104 41.69 33.55 -11.92
C LYS A 104 41.93 34.75 -12.84
N ALA A 105 40.87 35.36 -13.38
CA ALA A 105 40.97 36.52 -14.26
C ALA A 105 41.59 37.71 -13.52
N LYS A 106 42.55 38.39 -14.15
CA LYS A 106 43.31 39.50 -13.56
C LYS A 106 42.86 40.88 -14.07
N GLY A 107 41.94 40.93 -15.03
CA GLY A 107 41.45 42.18 -15.61
C GLY A 107 40.02 42.11 -16.16
N LYS A 108 39.41 43.28 -16.38
CA LYS A 108 38.01 43.43 -16.82
C LYS A 108 37.71 42.75 -18.16
N GLU A 109 38.67 42.67 -19.07
CA GLU A 109 38.46 42.00 -20.36
C GLU A 109 38.44 40.47 -20.22
N GLU A 110 39.34 39.91 -19.43
CA GLU A 110 39.36 38.48 -19.11
C GLU A 110 38.08 38.05 -18.37
N GLU A 111 37.61 38.88 -17.43
CA GLU A 111 36.37 38.65 -16.70
C GLU A 111 35.15 38.66 -17.63
N LYS A 112 35.06 39.63 -18.56
CA LYS A 112 33.99 39.68 -19.57
C LYS A 112 34.01 38.45 -20.48
N ALA A 113 35.20 38.02 -20.92
CA ALA A 113 35.33 36.83 -21.77
C ALA A 113 34.89 35.55 -21.04
N ALA A 114 35.31 35.38 -19.78
CA ALA A 114 34.93 34.24 -18.95
C ALA A 114 33.42 34.22 -18.65
N ASN A 115 32.81 35.36 -18.32
CA ASN A 115 31.35 35.46 -18.13
C ASN A 115 30.58 35.10 -19.40
N LYS A 116 31.00 35.60 -20.57
CA LYS A 116 30.37 35.25 -21.85
C LYS A 116 30.46 33.74 -22.15
N LYS A 117 31.57 33.09 -21.78
CA LYS A 117 31.74 31.63 -21.90
C LYS A 117 30.76 30.88 -20.99
N ILE A 118 30.61 31.32 -19.73
CA ILE A 118 29.64 30.74 -18.78
C ILE A 118 28.21 30.87 -19.32
N ASP A 119 27.81 32.07 -19.75
CA ASP A 119 26.46 32.31 -20.31
C ASP A 119 26.21 31.46 -21.56
N GLY A 120 27.22 31.33 -22.43
CA GLY A 120 27.15 30.45 -23.59
C GLY A 120 26.95 28.98 -23.23
N LEU A 121 27.65 28.48 -22.20
CA LEU A 121 27.49 27.11 -21.70
C LEU A 121 26.11 26.90 -21.06
N ILE A 122 25.58 27.88 -20.32
CA ILE A 122 24.23 27.82 -19.74
C ILE A 122 23.18 27.77 -20.86
N PHE A 123 23.33 28.61 -21.88
CA PHE A 123 22.44 28.62 -23.03
C PHE A 123 22.48 27.27 -23.77
N GLN A 124 23.67 26.75 -24.06
CA GLN A 124 23.83 25.44 -24.69
C GLN A 124 23.23 24.30 -23.87
N LYS A 125 23.42 24.32 -22.53
CA LYS A 125 22.78 23.36 -21.62
C LYS A 125 21.26 23.41 -21.74
N SER A 126 20.68 24.62 -21.74
CA SER A 126 19.24 24.80 -21.88
C SER A 126 18.70 24.25 -23.21
N GLU A 127 19.36 24.55 -24.32
CA GLU A 127 18.96 24.07 -25.65
C GLU A 127 19.07 22.54 -25.77
N ALA A 128 20.16 21.95 -25.26
CA ALA A 128 20.31 20.48 -25.19
C ALA A 128 19.21 19.83 -24.33
N GLY A 129 18.90 20.44 -23.18
CA GLY A 129 17.81 20.00 -22.31
C GLY A 129 16.44 20.07 -22.99
N LYS A 130 16.17 21.13 -23.77
CA LYS A 130 14.92 21.27 -24.53
C LYS A 130 14.78 20.21 -25.62
N ASP A 131 15.82 19.94 -26.41
CA ASP A 131 15.77 18.92 -27.47
C ASP A 131 15.47 17.53 -26.90
N ILE A 132 16.20 17.14 -25.84
CA ILE A 132 15.97 15.85 -25.18
C ILE A 132 14.58 15.81 -24.52
N GLY A 133 14.17 16.89 -23.88
CA GLY A 133 12.83 17.04 -23.31
C GLY A 133 11.71 16.89 -24.35
N GLN A 134 11.90 17.45 -25.54
CA GLN A 134 10.96 17.30 -26.66
C GLN A 134 10.88 15.86 -27.15
N LYS A 135 12.02 15.16 -27.27
CA LYS A 135 12.04 13.74 -27.65
C LYS A 135 11.31 12.85 -26.63
N ILE A 136 11.47 13.13 -25.33
CA ILE A 136 10.72 12.48 -24.26
C ILE A 136 9.22 12.74 -24.41
N PHE A 137 8.84 14.01 -24.61
CA PHE A 137 7.43 14.39 -24.77
C PHE A 137 6.78 13.71 -25.97
N VAL A 138 7.41 13.73 -27.14
CA VAL A 138 6.92 13.10 -28.37
C VAL A 138 6.75 11.60 -28.16
N THR A 139 7.77 10.92 -27.65
CA THR A 139 7.73 9.46 -27.40
C THR A 139 6.60 9.08 -26.44
N LYS A 140 6.43 9.84 -25.35
CA LYS A 140 5.35 9.61 -24.38
C LYS A 140 3.97 9.82 -25.00
N ASN A 141 3.82 10.83 -25.85
CA ASN A 141 2.56 11.09 -26.54
C ASN A 141 2.24 10.02 -27.58
N GLU A 142 3.21 9.62 -28.39
CA GLU A 142 3.04 8.57 -29.40
C GLU A 142 2.66 7.24 -28.73
N MET A 143 3.37 6.85 -27.68
CA MET A 143 3.05 5.66 -26.88
C MET A 143 1.60 5.69 -26.37
N ASN A 144 1.14 6.81 -25.82
CA ASN A 144 -0.22 6.93 -25.27
C ASN A 144 -1.31 7.07 -26.35
N LYS A 145 -0.96 7.48 -27.57
CA LYS A 145 -1.89 7.56 -28.71
C LYS A 145 -2.08 6.23 -29.43
N LYS A 146 -1.22 5.24 -29.22
CA LYS A 146 -1.39 3.90 -29.77
C LYS A 146 -2.76 3.34 -29.38
N ALA A 147 -3.57 2.99 -30.38
CA ALA A 147 -4.93 2.50 -30.17
C ALA A 147 -4.95 1.29 -29.23
N ALA A 148 -4.01 0.34 -29.39
CA ALA A 148 -3.87 -0.82 -28.52
C ALA A 148 -3.55 -0.44 -27.06
N VAL A 149 -2.67 0.54 -26.81
CA VAL A 149 -2.38 1.04 -25.45
C VAL A 149 -3.63 1.64 -24.83
N LYS A 150 -4.38 2.44 -25.60
CA LYS A 150 -5.62 3.08 -25.14
C LYS A 150 -6.68 2.04 -24.79
N SER A 151 -6.92 1.09 -25.69
CA SER A 151 -7.89 0.01 -25.53
C SER A 151 -7.57 -0.86 -24.31
N LEU A 152 -6.30 -1.28 -24.15
CA LEU A 152 -5.89 -2.08 -22.98
C LEU A 152 -6.07 -1.32 -21.67
N LYS A 153 -5.73 -0.02 -21.62
CA LYS A 153 -5.95 0.82 -20.44
C LYS A 153 -7.43 0.95 -20.09
N GLU A 154 -8.29 1.14 -21.09
CA GLU A 154 -9.73 1.22 -20.90
C GLU A 154 -10.32 -0.12 -20.42
N GLU A 155 -9.87 -1.24 -20.98
CA GLU A 155 -10.30 -2.57 -20.55
C GLU A 155 -9.85 -2.89 -19.13
N ILE A 156 -8.60 -2.59 -18.77
CA ILE A 156 -8.09 -2.72 -17.39
C ILE A 156 -8.97 -1.90 -16.45
N LYS A 157 -9.23 -0.62 -16.77
CA LYS A 157 -10.08 0.25 -15.94
C LYS A 157 -11.51 -0.29 -15.78
N SER A 158 -12.06 -0.86 -16.84
CA SER A 158 -13.38 -1.51 -16.82
C SER A 158 -13.39 -2.72 -15.87
N LYS A 159 -12.36 -3.59 -15.94
CA LYS A 159 -12.22 -4.73 -15.02
C LYS A 159 -11.98 -4.30 -13.58
N GLU A 160 -11.22 -3.24 -13.33
CA GLU A 160 -11.02 -2.68 -11.98
C GLU A 160 -12.33 -2.19 -11.36
N LYS A 161 -13.14 -1.49 -12.16
CA LYS A 161 -14.45 -1.04 -11.73
C LYS A 161 -15.36 -2.24 -11.39
N PHE A 162 -15.39 -3.26 -12.24
CA PHE A 162 -16.14 -4.48 -11.99
C PHE A 162 -15.68 -5.22 -10.72
N ILE A 163 -14.36 -5.37 -10.52
CA ILE A 163 -13.78 -5.97 -9.32
C ILE A 163 -14.22 -5.21 -8.07
N LYS A 164 -14.16 -3.87 -8.10
CA LYS A 164 -14.58 -3.03 -6.99
C LYS A 164 -16.06 -3.20 -6.68
N GLU A 165 -16.93 -3.11 -7.69
CA GLU A 165 -18.37 -3.28 -7.54
C GLU A 165 -18.74 -4.65 -6.97
N LYS A 166 -18.11 -5.72 -7.47
CA LYS A 166 -18.36 -7.08 -6.97
C LYS A 166 -17.80 -7.32 -5.56
N THR A 167 -16.66 -6.70 -5.24
CA THR A 167 -16.12 -6.71 -3.88
C THR A 167 -17.08 -6.04 -2.91
N GLU A 168 -17.63 -4.89 -3.28
CA GLU A 168 -18.62 -4.16 -2.47
C GLU A 168 -19.93 -4.94 -2.35
N ASP A 169 -20.45 -5.53 -3.43
CA ASP A 169 -21.63 -6.41 -3.41
C ASP A 169 -21.42 -7.59 -2.45
N ARG A 170 -20.26 -8.27 -2.54
CA ARG A 170 -19.93 -9.38 -1.65
C ARG A 170 -19.83 -8.96 -0.19
N ARG A 171 -19.17 -7.83 0.11
CA ARG A 171 -19.12 -7.27 1.46
C ARG A 171 -20.51 -6.88 1.99
N SER A 172 -21.40 -6.42 1.10
CA SER A 172 -22.75 -6.00 1.49
C SER A 172 -23.59 -7.17 2.00
N LYS A 173 -23.40 -8.39 1.47
CA LYS A 173 -24.06 -9.62 1.95
C LYS A 173 -23.75 -9.92 3.41
N TYR A 174 -22.56 -9.52 3.87
CA TYR A 174 -22.09 -9.73 5.24
C TYR A 174 -22.26 -8.50 6.14
N LYS A 175 -22.89 -7.42 5.64
CA LYS A 175 -23.05 -6.16 6.38
C LYS A 175 -23.71 -6.35 7.75
N GLY A 176 -24.70 -7.23 7.85
CA GLY A 176 -25.39 -7.53 9.11
C GLY A 176 -24.46 -8.18 10.15
N GLU A 177 -23.68 -9.17 9.72
CA GLU A 177 -22.74 -9.89 10.58
C GLU A 177 -21.56 -9.01 11.00
N ILE A 178 -21.03 -8.21 10.07
CA ILE A 178 -20.02 -7.19 10.34
C ILE A 178 -20.54 -6.21 11.41
N LYS A 179 -21.75 -5.67 11.23
CA LYS A 179 -22.36 -4.75 12.20
C LYS A 179 -22.55 -5.41 13.57
N ARG A 180 -22.94 -6.69 13.61
CA ARG A 180 -23.08 -7.45 14.86
C ARG A 180 -21.74 -7.54 15.60
N LEU A 181 -20.66 -7.90 14.92
CA LEU A 181 -19.33 -8.03 15.53
C LEU A 181 -18.76 -6.66 15.97
N GLN A 182 -18.96 -5.62 15.16
CA GLN A 182 -18.60 -4.24 15.53
C GLN A 182 -19.33 -3.77 16.79
N ASN A 183 -20.64 -4.03 16.89
CA ASN A 183 -21.42 -3.69 18.07
C ASN A 183 -20.93 -4.46 19.32
N LYS A 184 -20.67 -5.77 19.19
CA LYS A 184 -20.09 -6.56 20.30
C LYS A 184 -18.75 -6.02 20.76
N LEU A 185 -17.87 -5.65 19.83
CA LEU A 185 -16.58 -5.04 20.17
C LEU A 185 -16.76 -3.71 20.89
N LEU A 186 -17.72 -2.88 20.45
CA LEU A 186 -18.03 -1.60 21.09
C LEU A 186 -18.61 -1.80 22.50
N GLU A 187 -19.47 -2.79 22.71
CA GLU A 187 -20.00 -3.18 24.02
C GLU A 187 -18.86 -3.64 24.94
N LEU A 188 -17.96 -4.50 24.46
CA LEU A 188 -16.77 -4.89 25.21
C LEU A 188 -15.90 -3.69 25.58
N GLN A 189 -15.71 -2.72 24.68
CA GLN A 189 -14.95 -1.51 25.01
C GLN A 189 -15.60 -0.68 26.13
N LYS A 190 -16.94 -0.61 26.19
CA LYS A 190 -17.67 0.11 27.24
C LYS A 190 -17.60 -0.62 28.59
N ASP A 191 -17.70 -1.94 28.56
CA ASP A 191 -17.74 -2.78 29.75
C ASP A 191 -16.34 -3.23 30.22
N LYS A 192 -15.28 -2.61 29.67
CA LYS A 192 -13.89 -2.96 29.96
C LYS A 192 -13.56 -2.78 31.45
N PRO A 193 -13.24 -3.86 32.19
CA PRO A 193 -12.86 -3.73 33.60
C PRO A 193 -11.58 -2.90 33.78
N LYS A 194 -11.57 -2.02 34.79
CA LYS A 194 -10.43 -1.13 35.10
C LYS A 194 -9.14 -1.90 35.41
N LYS A 195 -9.25 -3.08 36.00
CA LYS A 195 -8.09 -3.93 36.35
C LYS A 195 -7.37 -4.52 35.14
N LEU A 196 -7.96 -4.47 33.94
CA LEU A 196 -7.26 -4.86 32.71
C LEU A 196 -6.09 -3.93 32.34
N GLU A 197 -5.91 -2.81 33.05
CA GLU A 197 -4.73 -1.96 32.90
C GLU A 197 -3.50 -2.49 33.66
N GLU A 198 -3.66 -3.51 34.51
CA GLU A 198 -2.57 -4.20 35.16
C GLU A 198 -1.72 -4.97 34.13
N GLU A 199 -0.41 -5.01 34.39
CA GLU A 199 0.59 -5.54 33.45
C GLU A 199 0.32 -6.99 33.02
N ALA A 200 -0.21 -7.82 33.94
CA ALA A 200 -0.53 -9.22 33.66
C ALA A 200 -1.64 -9.35 32.59
N PHE A 201 -2.70 -8.54 32.68
CA PHE A 201 -3.80 -8.56 31.72
C PHE A 201 -3.45 -7.87 30.40
N LYS A 202 -2.64 -6.80 30.44
CA LYS A 202 -2.09 -6.18 29.23
C LYS A 202 -1.30 -7.19 28.38
N LYS A 203 -0.41 -7.96 29.01
CA LYS A 203 0.36 -9.02 28.32
C LYS A 203 -0.55 -10.10 27.73
N GLN A 204 -1.64 -10.45 28.40
CA GLN A 204 -2.62 -11.41 27.86
C GLN A 204 -3.36 -10.85 26.64
N ILE A 205 -3.78 -9.59 26.67
CA ILE A 205 -4.44 -8.93 25.53
C ILE A 205 -3.48 -8.82 24.35
N GLU A 206 -2.22 -8.41 24.58
CA GLU A 206 -1.20 -8.36 23.52
C GLU A 206 -0.92 -9.74 22.92
N ALA A 207 -0.88 -10.78 23.76
CA ALA A 207 -0.72 -12.16 23.30
C ALA A 207 -1.91 -12.59 22.44
N ILE A 208 -3.14 -12.22 22.82
CA ILE A 208 -4.34 -12.45 22.03
C ILE A 208 -4.26 -11.70 20.71
N ASP A 209 -3.84 -10.44 20.68
CA ASP A 209 -3.73 -9.61 19.48
C ASP A 209 -2.73 -10.19 18.47
N LYS A 210 -1.63 -10.77 18.94
CA LYS A 210 -0.61 -11.43 18.11
C LYS A 210 -0.96 -12.86 17.72
N ALA A 211 -1.85 -13.53 18.46
CA ALA A 211 -2.20 -14.91 18.18
C ALA A 211 -3.04 -15.05 16.90
N PRO A 212 -2.74 -16.05 16.05
CA PRO A 212 -3.60 -16.42 14.94
C PRO A 212 -4.93 -16.98 15.46
N CYS A 213 -5.98 -16.77 14.70
CA CYS A 213 -7.32 -17.26 15.01
C CYS A 213 -7.56 -18.60 14.31
N ASN A 214 -6.95 -19.66 14.84
CA ASN A 214 -7.17 -21.03 14.37
C ASN A 214 -8.63 -21.48 14.61
#